data_AF-A0A2N5VSH5-F1
#
_entry.id   AF-A0A2N5VSH5-F1
#
_cell.length_a   1.000
_cell.length_b   1.000
_cell.length_c   1.000
_cell.angle_alpha   90.00
_cell.angle_beta   90.00
_cell.angle_gamma   90.00
#
_symmetry.space_group_name_H-M   'P 1'
#
loop_
_entity.id
_entity.type
_entity.pdbx_description
1 polymer ?
#
loop_
_entity_poly.entity_id
_entity_poly.type
_entity_poly.pdbx_seq_one_letter_code
_entity_poly.pdbx_strand_id
1 'polypeptide(L)'
;MDALAITPVCLRVALTMFHQVGYIPLSEDDPLNYLVEQQREAAQGFTPCLCSNCAPREADSIIELAPQITLDNMDEILAGLLAITKDTSIVTMQQKRQAAKAKLFCNLTPEVADILAKHLMRQATPHNLRLLESVCGGEFFPGQIEAINDSITSWMNGDYFLGVLLSRMEHEDFIESEKISHANTQAKQELAELARKEKADQKVLEREIAKKKKQAAMEEAAAVKKAAKDHVAEKKKKQAQEAAEAKSVERAQTALRIAQAESAAMENVTDRALRSRQMAGEREELVKEREREKEKVAKEKVTPGYGSDIGYTQLFSQPLSSF
;
A
#
# COMPACT_ATOMS: atom_id res chain seq x y z
N MET A 1 -8.50 53.86 7.36
CA MET A 1 -8.39 55.28 7.76
C MET A 1 -7.59 55.98 6.69
N ASP A 2 -7.98 57.19 6.30
CA ASP A 2 -7.27 57.98 5.29
C ASP A 2 -5.90 58.39 5.85
N ALA A 3 -4.81 58.08 5.13
CA ALA A 3 -3.45 58.41 5.56
C ALA A 3 -3.24 59.92 5.66
N LEU A 4 -3.99 60.72 4.88
CA LEU A 4 -3.95 62.18 4.97
C LEU A 4 -4.52 62.71 6.30
N ALA A 5 -5.44 61.97 6.92
CA ALA A 5 -6.08 62.39 8.17
C ALA A 5 -5.21 62.16 9.41
N ILE A 6 -4.16 61.33 9.30
CA ILE A 6 -3.29 60.95 10.42
C ILE A 6 -1.83 61.32 10.21
N THR A 7 -1.49 61.91 9.06
CA THR A 7 -0.10 62.28 8.77
C THR A 7 0.35 63.43 9.67
N PRO A 8 1.51 63.32 10.35
CA PRO A 8 2.08 64.42 11.12
C PRO A 8 2.84 65.42 10.24
N VAL A 9 3.11 65.08 8.96
CA VAL A 9 4.02 65.86 8.11
C VAL A 9 3.34 67.02 7.40
N CYS A 10 4.12 67.96 6.88
CA CYS A 10 3.60 69.07 6.04
C CYS A 10 2.65 68.57 4.92
N LEU A 11 1.39 69.02 4.93
CA LEU A 11 0.37 68.56 3.97
C LEU A 11 0.72 68.88 2.51
N ARG A 12 1.38 70.02 2.24
CA ARG A 12 1.82 70.39 0.89
C ARG A 12 2.80 69.37 0.30
N VAL A 13 3.80 68.99 1.09
CA VAL A 13 4.79 67.97 0.73
C VAL A 13 4.11 66.60 0.65
N ALA A 14 3.25 66.25 1.62
CA ALA A 14 2.55 64.96 1.64
C ALA A 14 1.68 64.73 0.40
N LEU A 15 0.94 65.75 -0.05
CA LEU A 15 0.12 65.68 -1.27
C LEU A 15 0.98 65.61 -2.54
N THR A 16 2.11 66.32 -2.57
CA THR A 16 3.05 66.26 -3.69
C THR A 16 3.64 64.86 -3.82
N MET A 17 4.04 64.27 -2.69
CA MET A 17 4.52 62.89 -2.63
C MET A 17 3.45 61.86 -2.99
N PHE A 18 2.21 62.06 -2.55
CA PHE A 18 1.10 61.20 -2.94
C PHE A 18 0.91 61.19 -4.46
N HIS A 19 1.05 62.35 -5.11
CA HIS A 19 0.94 62.45 -6.57
C HIS A 19 2.15 61.86 -7.31
N GLN A 20 3.38 62.09 -6.83
CA GLN A 20 4.61 61.67 -7.50
C GLN A 20 5.00 60.20 -7.25
N VAL A 21 4.82 59.73 -6.01
CA VAL A 21 5.33 58.44 -5.54
C VAL A 21 4.19 57.48 -5.14
N GLY A 22 2.97 57.98 -4.97
CA GLY A 22 1.79 57.15 -4.70
C GLY A 22 1.56 56.79 -3.23
N TYR A 23 2.24 57.45 -2.29
CA TYR A 23 1.99 57.27 -0.85
C TYR A 23 2.08 58.57 -0.06
N ILE A 24 1.42 58.61 1.10
CA ILE A 24 1.46 59.73 2.06
C ILE A 24 2.42 59.37 3.20
N PRO A 25 3.48 60.16 3.46
CA PRO A 25 4.38 59.94 4.58
C PRO A 25 3.66 60.02 5.92
N LEU A 26 4.09 59.19 6.87
CA LEU A 26 3.57 59.20 8.25
C LEU A 26 4.63 59.56 9.29
N SER A 27 5.83 59.94 8.84
CA SER A 27 6.96 60.33 9.69
C SER A 27 7.72 61.49 9.06
N GLU A 28 8.13 62.45 9.89
CA GLU A 28 9.01 63.57 9.48
C GLU A 28 10.42 63.10 9.14
N ASP A 29 10.83 61.98 9.72
CA ASP A 29 12.15 61.38 9.50
C ASP A 29 12.18 60.45 8.29
N ASP A 30 11.15 60.42 7.43
CA ASP A 30 11.16 59.57 6.22
C ASP A 30 12.33 60.00 5.30
N PRO A 31 13.43 59.22 5.29
CA PRO A 31 14.67 59.65 4.66
C PRO A 31 14.65 59.42 3.15
N LEU A 32 13.66 58.68 2.63
CA LEU A 32 13.61 58.29 1.22
C LEU A 32 13.14 59.44 0.34
N ASN A 33 12.08 60.16 0.75
CA ASN A 33 11.43 61.14 -0.14
C ASN A 33 10.91 62.40 0.56
N TYR A 34 10.48 62.35 1.82
CA TYR A 34 9.91 63.53 2.50
C TYR A 34 10.93 64.64 2.72
N LEU A 35 12.09 64.30 3.31
CA LEU A 35 13.17 65.27 3.53
C LEU A 35 13.73 65.81 2.22
N VAL A 36 13.81 64.98 1.18
CA VAL A 36 14.27 65.38 -0.15
C VAL A 36 13.32 66.42 -0.75
N GLU A 37 12.01 66.17 -0.66
CA GLU A 37 11.01 67.08 -1.21
C GLU A 37 10.91 68.38 -0.40
N GLN A 38 11.01 68.31 0.92
CA GLN A 38 11.08 69.50 1.78
C GLN A 38 12.32 70.36 1.44
N GLN A 39 13.49 69.73 1.23
CA GLN A 39 14.70 70.44 0.81
C GLN A 39 14.56 71.05 -0.59
N ARG A 40 13.89 70.35 -1.51
CA ARG A 40 13.60 70.85 -2.86
C ARG A 40 12.74 72.12 -2.81
N GLU A 41 11.66 72.11 -2.04
CA GLU A 41 10.80 73.30 -1.85
C GLU A 41 11.60 74.48 -1.29
N ALA A 42 12.45 74.24 -0.28
CA ALA A 42 13.31 75.27 0.31
C ALA A 42 14.33 75.82 -0.70
N ALA A 43 14.97 74.94 -1.49
CA ALA A 43 15.94 75.34 -2.52
C ALA A 43 15.29 76.15 -3.66
N GLN A 44 14.03 75.90 -3.96
CA GLN A 44 13.27 76.64 -4.97
C GLN A 44 12.62 77.92 -4.42
N GLY A 45 12.84 78.25 -3.15
CA GLY A 45 12.35 79.48 -2.54
C GLY A 45 10.84 79.51 -2.32
N PHE A 46 10.22 78.35 -2.11
CA PHE A 46 8.79 78.28 -1.77
C PHE A 46 8.55 79.00 -0.44
N THR A 47 7.41 79.68 -0.32
CA THR A 47 7.01 80.28 0.95
C THR A 47 6.80 79.20 2.01
N PRO A 48 7.06 79.51 3.30
CA PRO A 48 6.76 78.60 4.40
C PRO A 48 5.32 78.10 4.32
N CYS A 49 5.11 76.81 4.54
CA CYS A 49 3.78 76.24 4.49
C CYS A 49 2.96 76.68 5.71
N LEU A 50 1.70 77.07 5.50
CA LEU A 50 0.76 77.46 6.55
C LEU A 50 -0.32 76.39 6.78
N CYS A 51 -0.05 75.13 6.44
CA CYS A 51 -0.98 74.03 6.72
C CYS A 51 -1.06 73.75 8.23
N SER A 52 -2.09 73.01 8.66
CA SER A 52 -2.33 72.65 10.06
C SER A 52 -1.16 71.98 10.76
N ASN A 53 -0.32 71.25 10.02
CA ASN A 53 0.86 70.57 10.58
C ASN A 53 2.09 71.49 10.67
N CYS A 54 2.19 72.52 9.84
CA CYS A 54 3.32 73.48 9.84
C CYS A 54 3.06 74.72 10.70
N ALA A 55 1.79 75.11 10.83
CA ALA A 55 1.34 76.30 11.56
C ALA A 55 0.13 75.94 12.45
N PRO A 56 0.33 75.11 13.49
CA PRO A 56 -0.79 74.55 14.27
C PRO A 56 -1.53 75.61 15.07
N ARG A 57 -0.83 76.63 15.59
CA ARG A 57 -1.45 77.70 16.39
C ARG A 57 -2.35 78.59 15.54
N GLU A 58 -1.90 78.88 14.33
CA GLU A 58 -2.65 79.60 13.32
C GLU A 58 -3.89 78.80 12.91
N ALA A 59 -3.72 77.50 12.64
CA ALA A 59 -4.83 76.63 12.29
C ALA A 59 -5.90 76.54 13.40
N ASP A 60 -5.48 76.42 14.67
CA ASP A 60 -6.39 76.44 15.81
C ASP A 60 -7.16 77.76 15.90
N SER A 61 -6.49 78.88 15.64
CA SER A 61 -7.11 80.21 15.60
C SER A 61 -8.18 80.31 14.50
N ILE A 62 -7.94 79.73 13.32
CA ILE A 62 -8.95 79.64 12.24
C ILE A 62 -10.15 78.83 12.70
N ILE A 63 -9.94 77.68 13.36
CA ILE A 63 -11.04 76.83 13.84
C ILE A 63 -11.90 77.59 14.85
N GLU A 64 -11.29 78.39 15.72
CA GLU A 64 -12.03 79.23 16.67
C GLU A 64 -12.82 80.36 16.01
N LEU A 65 -12.30 80.93 14.92
CA LEU A 65 -12.94 81.99 14.15
C LEU A 65 -13.91 81.47 13.08
N ALA A 66 -13.85 80.19 12.72
CA ALA A 66 -14.64 79.57 11.66
C ALA A 66 -16.15 79.89 11.70
N PRO A 67 -16.82 79.97 12.87
CA PRO A 67 -18.23 80.35 12.94
C PRO A 67 -18.54 81.77 12.43
N GLN A 68 -17.52 82.63 12.33
CA GLN A 68 -17.60 84.05 11.97
C GLN A 68 -17.05 84.33 10.55
N ILE A 69 -16.54 83.29 9.88
CA ILE A 69 -16.05 83.40 8.50
C ILE A 69 -17.25 83.51 7.55
N THR A 70 -17.28 84.58 6.79
CA THR A 70 -18.17 84.83 5.65
C THR A 70 -17.34 84.92 4.37
N LEU A 71 -18.00 84.92 3.21
CA LEU A 71 -17.31 85.09 1.92
C LEU A 71 -16.57 86.42 1.82
N ASP A 72 -17.07 87.46 2.49
CA ASP A 72 -16.54 88.81 2.39
C ASP A 72 -15.33 89.06 3.31
N ASN A 73 -15.18 88.28 4.40
CA ASN A 73 -14.14 88.48 5.40
C ASN A 73 -13.11 87.32 5.47
N MET A 74 -13.27 86.28 4.66
CA MET A 74 -12.42 85.08 4.68
C MET A 74 -10.94 85.42 4.44
N ASP A 75 -10.63 86.22 3.42
CA ASP A 75 -9.25 86.55 3.05
C ASP A 75 -8.55 87.36 4.16
N GLU A 76 -9.28 88.28 4.80
CA GLU A 76 -8.77 89.06 5.93
C GLU A 76 -8.52 88.18 7.16
N ILE A 77 -9.42 87.22 7.44
CA ILE A 77 -9.26 86.25 8.54
C ILE A 77 -8.07 85.32 8.30
N LEU A 78 -7.86 84.86 7.06
CA LEU A 78 -6.72 84.02 6.71
C LEU A 78 -5.40 84.78 6.71
N ALA A 79 -5.40 86.06 6.35
CA ALA A 79 -4.19 86.90 6.36
C ALA A 79 -3.85 87.45 7.76
N GLY A 80 -4.87 87.66 8.62
CA GLY A 80 -4.79 88.37 9.90
C GLY A 80 -5.13 87.51 11.12
N LEU A 81 -4.66 86.26 11.10
CA LEU A 81 -4.93 85.16 12.05
C LEU A 81 -4.98 85.49 13.56
N LEU A 82 -4.32 86.56 14.01
CA LEU A 82 -4.22 86.95 15.43
C LEU A 82 -4.79 88.34 15.75
N ALA A 83 -5.30 89.06 14.74
CA ALA A 83 -5.79 90.43 14.90
C ALA A 83 -7.30 90.52 15.14
N ILE A 84 -8.04 89.43 14.89
CA ILE A 84 -9.50 89.40 14.93
C ILE A 84 -9.96 88.77 16.24
N THR A 85 -10.70 89.54 17.02
CA THR A 85 -11.28 89.07 18.29
C THR A 85 -12.49 88.18 18.02
N LYS A 86 -12.55 87.04 18.69
CA LYS A 86 -13.71 86.14 18.63
C LYS A 86 -14.96 86.79 19.22
N ASP A 87 -16.01 86.90 18.41
CA ASP A 87 -17.33 87.31 18.87
C ASP A 87 -17.99 86.15 19.63
N THR A 88 -18.12 86.31 20.94
CA THR A 88 -18.77 85.32 21.82
C THR A 88 -20.30 85.28 21.67
N SER A 89 -20.89 86.25 20.98
CA SER A 89 -22.33 86.27 20.68
C SER A 89 -22.71 85.33 19.52
N ILE A 90 -21.75 84.99 18.65
CA ILE A 90 -21.93 84.05 17.54
C ILE A 90 -21.84 82.63 18.11
N VAL A 91 -22.96 82.14 18.60
CA VAL A 91 -23.12 80.76 19.03
C VAL A 91 -23.44 79.91 17.80
N THR A 92 -22.52 79.02 17.41
CA THR A 92 -22.85 77.97 16.47
C THR A 92 -23.99 77.16 17.07
N MET A 93 -25.15 77.11 16.42
CA MET A 93 -26.20 76.20 16.83
C MET A 93 -25.62 74.79 16.75
N GLN A 94 -25.23 74.21 17.89
CA GLN A 94 -24.89 72.81 17.92
C GLN A 94 -26.17 72.07 17.59
N GLN A 95 -26.25 71.57 16.36
CA GLN A 95 -27.33 70.70 15.96
C GLN A 95 -27.39 69.61 17.02
N LYS A 96 -28.49 69.55 17.77
CA LYS A 96 -28.70 68.50 18.77
C LYS A 96 -28.51 67.20 17.99
N ARG A 97 -27.36 66.53 18.17
CA ARG A 97 -27.09 65.24 17.52
C ARG A 97 -28.31 64.42 17.86
N GLN A 98 -29.16 64.18 16.86
CA GLN A 98 -30.29 63.30 17.04
C GLN A 98 -29.64 62.00 17.51
N ALA A 99 -30.03 61.53 18.70
CA ALA A 99 -29.57 60.24 19.21
C ALA A 99 -29.61 59.29 18.01
N ALA A 100 -28.47 58.66 17.69
CA ALA A 100 -28.28 57.95 16.45
C ALA A 100 -29.57 57.21 16.13
N LYS A 101 -30.37 57.73 15.19
CA LYS A 101 -31.56 57.02 14.77
C LYS A 101 -30.98 55.70 14.35
N ALA A 102 -31.46 54.62 14.99
CA ALA A 102 -31.06 53.27 14.61
C ALA A 102 -31.02 53.28 13.10
N LYS A 103 -29.87 52.91 12.51
CA LYS A 103 -29.69 52.86 11.05
C LYS A 103 -31.03 52.38 10.51
N LEU A 104 -31.65 53.16 9.63
CA LEU A 104 -32.85 52.72 8.92
C LEU A 104 -32.40 51.51 8.10
N PHE A 105 -32.32 50.36 8.75
CA PHE A 105 -32.33 49.08 8.11
C PHE A 105 -33.63 49.10 7.34
N CYS A 106 -33.56 48.83 6.04
CA CYS A 106 -34.77 48.77 5.26
C CYS A 106 -35.71 47.80 5.98
N ASN A 107 -36.92 48.23 6.31
CA ASN A 107 -37.93 47.38 6.97
C ASN A 107 -38.48 46.32 6.00
N LEU A 108 -37.74 45.97 4.94
CA LEU A 108 -38.07 44.86 4.08
C LEU A 108 -37.76 43.58 4.86
N THR A 109 -38.74 42.69 4.92
CA THR A 109 -38.46 41.33 5.36
C THR A 109 -37.42 40.70 4.43
N PRO A 110 -36.59 39.78 4.91
CA PRO A 110 -35.58 39.11 4.09
C PRO A 110 -36.16 38.49 2.81
N GLU A 111 -37.40 37.99 2.89
CA GLU A 111 -38.14 37.48 1.75
C GLU A 111 -38.46 38.56 0.71
N VAL A 112 -38.97 39.72 1.13
CA VAL A 112 -39.28 40.83 0.21
C VAL A 112 -38.00 41.42 -0.38
N ALA A 113 -36.92 41.50 0.40
CA ALA A 113 -35.61 41.93 -0.08
C ALA A 113 -35.03 40.98 -1.15
N ASP A 114 -35.15 39.66 -0.95
CA ASP A 114 -34.70 38.65 -1.93
C ASP A 114 -35.58 38.66 -3.20
N ILE A 115 -36.90 38.82 -3.06
CA ILE A 115 -37.83 38.98 -4.18
C ILE A 115 -37.48 40.23 -5.00
N LEU A 116 -37.22 41.36 -4.32
CA LEU A 116 -36.84 42.61 -4.95
C LEU A 116 -35.49 42.49 -5.67
N ALA A 117 -34.47 41.91 -5.02
CA ALA A 117 -33.17 41.67 -5.62
C ALA A 117 -33.28 40.76 -6.86
N LYS A 118 -34.11 39.71 -6.81
CA LYS A 118 -34.35 38.84 -7.97
C LYS A 118 -35.04 39.57 -9.12
N HIS A 119 -36.04 40.40 -8.85
CA HIS A 119 -36.78 41.13 -9.88
C HIS A 119 -36.00 42.31 -10.48
N LEU A 120 -35.22 43.02 -9.67
CA LEU A 120 -34.39 44.12 -10.15
C LEU A 120 -33.09 43.63 -10.81
N MET A 121 -32.45 42.59 -10.28
CA MET A 121 -31.09 42.21 -10.69
C MET A 121 -31.02 40.92 -11.54
N ARG A 122 -31.97 39.98 -11.42
CA ARG A 122 -31.82 38.64 -12.01
C ARG A 122 -32.80 38.32 -13.15
N GLN A 123 -33.98 38.96 -13.27
CA GLN A 123 -35.03 38.37 -14.12
C GLN A 123 -35.92 39.26 -14.99
N ALA A 124 -35.92 40.61 -14.95
CA ALA A 124 -36.77 41.33 -15.90
C ALA A 124 -36.31 42.76 -16.20
N THR A 125 -35.87 42.97 -17.44
CA THR A 125 -36.19 44.21 -18.15
C THR A 125 -37.48 43.96 -18.95
N PRO A 126 -38.53 44.77 -18.78
CA PRO A 126 -38.60 45.96 -17.92
C PRO A 126 -38.78 45.60 -16.44
N HIS A 127 -38.20 46.40 -15.54
CA HIS A 127 -38.34 46.21 -14.10
C HIS A 127 -39.81 46.38 -13.67
N ASN A 128 -40.21 45.69 -12.60
CA ASN A 128 -41.57 45.76 -12.08
C ASN A 128 -41.80 47.08 -11.32
N LEU A 129 -42.29 48.10 -12.03
CA LEU A 129 -42.52 49.45 -11.47
C LEU A 129 -43.51 49.45 -10.30
N ARG A 130 -44.53 48.57 -10.30
CA ARG A 130 -45.48 48.45 -9.18
C ARG A 130 -44.83 47.91 -7.91
N LEU A 131 -43.87 47.00 -8.06
CA LEU A 131 -43.08 46.51 -6.93
C LEU A 131 -42.15 47.61 -6.41
N LEU A 132 -41.56 48.40 -7.31
CA LEU A 132 -40.71 49.54 -6.96
C LEU A 132 -41.50 50.60 -6.19
N GLU A 133 -42.69 50.97 -6.67
CA GLU A 133 -43.66 51.84 -5.97
C GLU A 133 -43.98 51.33 -4.57
N SER A 134 -44.35 50.04 -4.46
CA SER A 134 -44.72 49.42 -3.20
C SER A 134 -43.57 49.37 -2.20
N VAL A 135 -42.32 49.21 -2.67
CA VAL A 135 -41.13 49.12 -1.82
C VAL A 135 -40.65 50.49 -1.38
N CYS A 136 -40.64 51.47 -2.28
CA CYS A 136 -40.24 52.83 -1.94
C CYS A 136 -41.20 53.43 -0.89
N GLY A 137 -42.50 53.15 -1.02
CA GLY A 137 -43.56 53.64 -0.11
C GLY A 137 -43.68 55.17 -0.03
N GLY A 138 -44.77 55.65 0.58
CA GLY A 138 -45.02 57.09 0.76
C GLY A 138 -45.66 57.79 -0.44
N GLU A 139 -45.66 59.13 -0.41
CA GLU A 139 -46.15 59.97 -1.52
C GLU A 139 -45.03 60.20 -2.55
N PHE A 140 -45.40 60.20 -3.84
CA PHE A 140 -44.46 60.34 -4.95
C PHE A 140 -44.87 61.48 -5.87
N PHE A 141 -43.88 62.06 -6.55
CA PHE A 141 -44.13 62.97 -7.67
C PHE A 141 -44.35 62.18 -8.97
N PRO A 142 -45.22 62.65 -9.88
CA PRO A 142 -45.39 62.01 -11.18
C PRO A 142 -44.04 61.88 -11.92
N GLY A 143 -43.72 60.69 -12.43
CA GLY A 143 -42.47 60.41 -13.16
C GLY A 143 -41.28 60.01 -12.28
N GLN A 144 -41.42 60.05 -10.94
CA GLN A 144 -40.31 59.74 -10.04
C GLN A 144 -39.88 58.27 -10.10
N ILE A 145 -40.84 57.35 -10.21
CA ILE A 145 -40.57 55.90 -10.24
C ILE A 145 -39.92 55.50 -11.56
N GLU A 146 -40.39 56.08 -12.66
CA GLU A 146 -39.83 55.91 -13.99
C GLU A 146 -38.39 56.43 -14.05
N ALA A 147 -38.13 57.61 -13.48
CA ALA A 147 -36.77 58.16 -13.41
C ALA A 147 -35.80 57.28 -12.58
N ILE A 148 -36.29 56.69 -11.47
CA ILE A 148 -35.51 55.75 -10.66
C ILE A 148 -35.25 54.46 -11.47
N ASN A 149 -36.26 53.92 -12.13
CA ASN A 149 -36.15 52.75 -12.99
C ASN A 149 -35.10 52.95 -14.10
N ASP A 150 -35.14 54.09 -14.78
CA ASP A 150 -34.24 54.41 -15.88
C ASP A 150 -32.80 54.59 -15.38
N SER A 151 -32.63 55.17 -14.20
CA SER A 151 -31.32 55.30 -13.54
C SER A 151 -30.72 53.94 -13.18
N ILE A 152 -31.54 53.04 -12.61
CA ILE A 152 -31.12 51.66 -12.30
C ILE A 152 -30.75 50.93 -13.59
N THR A 153 -31.60 51.03 -14.61
CA THR A 153 -31.37 50.39 -15.92
C THR A 153 -30.08 50.89 -16.57
N SER A 154 -29.85 52.21 -16.56
CA SER A 154 -28.64 52.83 -17.11
C SER A 154 -27.39 52.38 -16.37
N TRP A 155 -27.43 52.28 -15.04
CA TRP A 155 -26.32 51.78 -14.23
C TRP A 155 -26.03 50.30 -14.49
N MET A 156 -27.07 49.46 -14.57
CA MET A 156 -26.92 48.02 -14.87
C MET A 156 -26.37 47.76 -16.28
N ASN A 157 -26.69 48.63 -17.24
CA ASN A 157 -26.12 48.54 -18.59
C ASN A 157 -24.75 49.21 -18.71
N GLY A 158 -24.22 49.79 -17.64
CA GLY A 158 -22.92 50.44 -17.63
C GLY A 158 -21.76 49.44 -17.58
N ASP A 159 -20.62 49.83 -18.15
CA ASP A 159 -19.41 49.01 -18.25
C ASP A 159 -18.92 48.51 -16.90
N TYR A 160 -19.08 49.30 -15.84
CA TYR A 160 -18.69 48.91 -14.48
C TYR A 160 -19.49 47.71 -13.98
N PHE A 161 -20.83 47.75 -14.08
CA PHE A 161 -21.68 46.66 -13.59
C PHE A 161 -21.48 45.39 -14.42
N LEU A 162 -21.42 45.53 -15.75
CA LEU A 162 -21.10 44.42 -16.64
C LEU A 162 -19.72 43.81 -16.34
N GLY A 163 -18.72 44.65 -16.08
CA GLY A 163 -17.39 44.21 -15.65
C GLY A 163 -17.42 43.40 -14.35
N VAL A 164 -18.19 43.84 -13.35
CA VAL A 164 -18.39 43.09 -12.11
C VAL A 164 -19.06 41.74 -12.36
N LEU A 165 -20.07 41.68 -13.23
CA LEU A 165 -20.72 40.42 -13.60
C LEU A 165 -19.75 39.46 -14.31
N LEU A 166 -18.95 39.97 -15.25
CA LEU A 166 -17.94 39.19 -15.97
C LEU A 166 -16.89 38.66 -15.01
N SER A 167 -16.28 39.51 -14.17
CA SER A 167 -15.29 39.06 -13.17
C SER A 167 -15.87 38.03 -12.21
N ARG A 168 -17.16 38.15 -11.85
CA ARG A 168 -17.83 37.15 -11.03
C ARG A 168 -17.98 35.81 -11.77
N MET A 169 -18.39 35.84 -13.04
CA MET A 169 -18.48 34.62 -13.85
C MET A 169 -17.12 33.94 -14.02
N GLU A 170 -16.08 34.71 -14.35
CA GLU A 170 -14.70 34.22 -14.45
C GLU A 170 -14.22 33.58 -13.14
N HIS A 171 -14.59 34.16 -12.00
CA HIS A 171 -14.26 33.60 -10.70
C HIS A 171 -14.98 32.27 -10.41
N GLU A 172 -16.26 32.17 -10.76
CA GLU A 172 -17.02 30.91 -10.61
C GLU A 172 -16.47 29.82 -11.55
N ASP A 173 -16.15 30.17 -12.80
CA ASP A 173 -15.53 29.26 -13.77
C ASP A 173 -14.15 28.78 -13.27
N PHE A 174 -13.36 29.69 -12.69
CA PHE A 174 -12.09 29.35 -12.06
C PHE A 174 -12.29 28.36 -10.90
N ILE A 175 -13.22 28.64 -9.98
CA ILE A 175 -13.54 27.75 -8.86
C ILE A 175 -13.93 26.36 -9.37
N GLU A 176 -14.79 26.28 -10.38
CA GLU A 176 -15.23 24.99 -10.92
C GLU A 176 -14.09 24.23 -11.61
N SER A 177 -13.25 24.94 -12.36
CA SER A 177 -12.06 24.36 -12.99
C SER A 177 -11.07 23.80 -11.96
N GLU A 178 -10.88 24.49 -10.84
CA GLU A 178 -10.01 24.05 -9.74
C GLU A 178 -10.59 22.82 -9.04
N LYS A 179 -11.91 22.76 -8.81
CA LYS A 179 -12.55 21.54 -8.27
C LYS A 179 -12.30 20.33 -9.16
N ILE A 180 -12.45 20.49 -10.48
CA ILE A 180 -12.20 19.42 -11.45
C ILE A 180 -10.72 19.01 -11.43
N SER A 181 -9.81 19.97 -11.39
CA SER A 181 -8.36 19.73 -11.30
C SER A 181 -7.99 18.93 -10.05
N HIS A 182 -8.53 19.32 -8.89
CA HIS A 182 -8.34 18.62 -7.62
C HIS A 182 -8.90 17.20 -7.67
N ALA A 183 -10.14 17.01 -8.16
CA ALA A 183 -10.75 15.69 -8.30
C ALA A 183 -9.94 14.76 -9.22
N ASN A 184 -9.47 15.28 -10.36
CA ASN A 184 -8.61 14.53 -11.29
C ASN A 184 -7.27 14.14 -10.65
N THR A 185 -6.68 15.04 -9.87
CA THR A 185 -5.42 14.78 -9.16
C THR A 185 -5.60 13.70 -8.12
N GLN A 186 -6.68 13.77 -7.33
CA GLN A 186 -7.02 12.75 -6.34
C GLN A 186 -7.27 11.38 -7.00
N ALA A 187 -8.08 11.32 -8.07
CA ALA A 187 -8.34 10.08 -8.79
C ALA A 187 -7.05 9.44 -9.35
N LYS A 188 -6.10 10.25 -9.86
CA LYS A 188 -4.78 9.76 -10.30
C LYS A 188 -3.97 9.16 -9.15
N GLN A 189 -4.01 9.77 -7.97
CA GLN A 189 -3.31 9.27 -6.78
C GLN A 189 -3.93 7.94 -6.31
N GLU A 190 -5.25 7.85 -6.23
CA GLU A 190 -5.98 6.64 -5.85
C GLU A 190 -5.71 5.49 -6.83
N LEU A 191 -5.73 5.76 -8.14
CA LEU A 191 -5.40 4.77 -9.17
C LEU A 191 -3.95 4.28 -9.05
N ALA A 192 -3.01 5.19 -8.76
CA ALA A 192 -1.61 4.82 -8.55
C ALA A 192 -1.41 3.98 -7.28
N GLU A 193 -2.19 4.24 -6.22
CA GLU A 193 -2.16 3.44 -4.99
C GLU A 193 -2.75 2.05 -5.21
N LEU A 194 -3.87 1.94 -5.93
CA LEU A 194 -4.47 0.65 -6.31
C LEU A 194 -3.49 -0.17 -7.14
N ALA A 195 -2.87 0.41 -8.17
CA ALA A 195 -1.88 -0.28 -8.99
C ALA A 195 -0.66 -0.76 -8.16
N ARG A 196 -0.26 -0.01 -7.12
CA ARG A 196 0.80 -0.43 -6.20
C ARG A 196 0.38 -1.61 -5.34
N LYS A 197 -0.87 -1.60 -4.83
CA LYS A 197 -1.44 -2.71 -4.03
C LYS A 197 -1.55 -3.97 -4.88
N GLU A 198 -2.12 -3.88 -6.08
CA GLU A 198 -2.23 -5.02 -7.02
C GLU A 198 -0.85 -5.63 -7.33
N LYS A 199 0.16 -4.79 -7.59
CA LYS A 199 1.53 -5.27 -7.83
C LYS A 199 2.15 -5.93 -6.59
N ALA A 200 1.81 -5.47 -5.39
CA ALA A 200 2.26 -6.09 -4.15
C ALA A 200 1.59 -7.47 -3.95
N ASP A 201 0.28 -7.55 -4.17
CA ASP A 201 -0.50 -8.79 -4.05
C ASP A 201 -0.05 -9.82 -5.08
N GLN A 202 0.20 -9.40 -6.32
CA GLN A 202 0.74 -10.27 -7.36
C GLN A 202 2.11 -10.85 -6.97
N LYS A 203 3.00 -10.04 -6.38
CA LYS A 203 4.29 -10.53 -5.85
C LYS A 203 4.12 -11.52 -4.71
N VAL A 204 3.12 -11.33 -3.84
CA VAL A 204 2.82 -12.28 -2.75
C VAL A 204 2.33 -13.60 -3.34
N LEU A 205 1.39 -13.56 -4.29
CA LEU A 205 0.88 -14.74 -4.97
C LEU A 205 1.98 -15.51 -5.71
N GLU A 206 2.87 -14.82 -6.43
CA GLU A 206 4.03 -15.43 -7.08
C GLU A 206 4.95 -16.15 -6.07
N ARG A 207 5.22 -15.53 -4.92
CA ARG A 207 6.02 -16.13 -3.84
C ARG A 207 5.33 -17.36 -3.27
N GLU A 208 4.02 -17.35 -3.08
CA GLU A 208 3.27 -18.52 -2.61
C GLU A 208 3.28 -19.66 -3.62
N ILE A 209 3.08 -19.36 -4.91
CA ILE A 209 3.18 -20.35 -5.99
C ILE A 209 4.59 -20.95 -6.02
N ALA A 210 5.63 -20.13 -5.91
CA ALA A 210 7.01 -20.61 -5.86
C ALA A 210 7.29 -21.52 -4.64
N LYS A 211 6.76 -21.15 -3.46
CA LYS A 211 6.84 -21.99 -2.25
C LYS A 211 6.14 -23.34 -2.45
N LYS A 212 4.91 -23.34 -2.96
CA LYS A 212 4.15 -24.57 -3.23
C LYS A 212 4.86 -25.46 -4.25
N LYS A 213 5.40 -24.90 -5.33
CA LYS A 213 6.21 -25.64 -6.32
C LYS A 213 7.45 -26.27 -5.70
N LYS A 214 8.18 -25.54 -4.85
CA LYS A 214 9.37 -26.07 -4.15
C LYS A 214 9.00 -27.20 -3.19
N GLN A 215 7.88 -27.07 -2.49
CA GLN A 215 7.37 -28.10 -1.58
C GLN A 215 7.00 -29.38 -2.34
N ALA A 216 6.26 -29.25 -3.45
CA ALA A 216 5.91 -30.38 -4.31
C ALA A 216 7.16 -31.09 -4.87
N ALA A 217 8.16 -30.33 -5.36
CA ALA A 217 9.41 -30.92 -5.85
C ALA A 217 10.21 -31.64 -4.74
N MET A 218 10.19 -31.14 -3.51
CA MET A 218 10.84 -31.79 -2.38
C MET A 218 10.12 -33.09 -1.98
N GLU A 219 8.79 -33.10 -2.02
CA GLU A 219 7.96 -34.28 -1.75
C GLU A 219 8.13 -35.36 -2.84
N GLU A 220 8.15 -34.96 -4.11
CA GLU A 220 8.44 -35.86 -5.24
C GLU A 220 9.84 -36.46 -5.13
N ALA A 221 10.86 -35.65 -4.85
CA ALA A 221 12.22 -36.14 -4.64
C ALA A 221 12.33 -37.11 -3.44
N ALA A 222 11.56 -36.89 -2.37
CA ALA A 222 11.48 -37.80 -1.24
C ALA A 222 10.79 -39.12 -1.62
N ALA A 223 9.71 -39.07 -2.40
CA ALA A 223 9.00 -40.23 -2.92
C ALA A 223 9.90 -41.08 -3.84
N VAL A 224 10.66 -40.45 -4.75
CA VAL A 224 11.62 -41.15 -5.62
C VAL A 224 12.73 -41.82 -4.79
N LYS A 225 13.29 -41.13 -3.79
CA LYS A 225 14.29 -41.72 -2.89
C LYS A 225 13.73 -42.91 -2.11
N LYS A 226 12.47 -42.83 -1.65
CA LYS A 226 11.79 -43.93 -0.96
C LYS A 226 11.58 -45.12 -1.90
N ALA A 227 11.03 -44.89 -3.09
CA ALA A 227 10.83 -45.93 -4.10
C ALA A 227 12.15 -46.62 -4.50
N ALA A 228 13.24 -45.86 -4.64
CA ALA A 228 14.56 -46.42 -4.91
C ALA A 228 15.08 -47.31 -3.75
N LYS A 229 14.88 -46.89 -2.50
CA LYS A 229 15.21 -47.71 -1.31
C LYS A 229 14.37 -48.99 -1.27
N ASP A 230 13.07 -48.87 -1.52
CA ASP A 230 12.15 -50.01 -1.52
C ASP A 230 12.52 -51.01 -2.62
N HIS A 231 12.85 -50.53 -3.84
CA HIS A 231 13.32 -51.38 -4.94
C HIS A 231 14.64 -52.09 -4.60
N VAL A 232 15.60 -51.40 -3.97
CA VAL A 232 16.85 -52.03 -3.50
C VAL A 232 16.57 -53.07 -2.42
N ALA A 233 15.66 -52.79 -1.48
CA ALA A 233 15.27 -53.74 -0.44
C ALA A 233 14.57 -54.97 -1.02
N GLU A 234 13.69 -54.80 -2.00
CA GLU A 234 13.02 -55.89 -2.71
C GLU A 234 14.02 -56.74 -3.48
N LYS A 235 14.96 -56.11 -4.21
CA LYS A 235 16.04 -56.83 -4.91
C LYS A 235 16.90 -57.64 -3.94
N LYS A 236 17.26 -57.08 -2.77
CA LYS A 236 17.98 -57.81 -1.72
C LYS A 236 17.17 -58.98 -1.16
N LYS A 237 15.86 -58.82 -0.96
CA LYS A 237 14.98 -59.92 -0.53
C LYS A 237 14.92 -61.04 -1.57
N LYS A 238 14.74 -60.71 -2.85
CA LYS A 238 14.76 -61.68 -3.96
C LYS A 238 16.10 -62.42 -4.01
N GLN A 239 17.22 -61.71 -3.94
CA GLN A 239 18.56 -62.33 -3.90
C GLN A 239 18.76 -63.23 -2.67
N ALA A 240 18.26 -62.83 -1.49
CA ALA A 240 18.34 -63.66 -0.29
C ALA A 240 17.49 -64.93 -0.42
N GLN A 241 16.32 -64.82 -1.05
CA GLN A 241 15.43 -65.96 -1.31
C GLN A 241 16.03 -66.93 -2.33
N GLU A 242 16.55 -66.43 -3.45
CA GLU A 242 17.28 -67.22 -4.45
C GLU A 242 18.51 -67.90 -3.84
N ALA A 243 19.27 -67.21 -2.98
CA ALA A 243 20.41 -67.80 -2.28
C ALA A 243 20.00 -68.87 -1.26
N ALA A 244 18.85 -68.70 -0.59
CA ALA A 244 18.30 -69.71 0.33
C ALA A 244 17.81 -70.95 -0.43
N GLU A 245 17.19 -70.74 -1.58
CA GLU A 245 16.72 -71.82 -2.47
C GLU A 245 17.91 -72.56 -3.12
N ALA A 246 18.94 -71.86 -3.57
CA ALA A 246 20.18 -72.49 -4.04
C ALA A 246 20.81 -73.36 -2.95
N LYS A 247 20.87 -72.88 -1.70
CA LYS A 247 21.34 -73.68 -0.56
C LYS A 247 20.46 -74.88 -0.24
N SER A 248 19.13 -74.77 -0.40
CA SER A 248 18.24 -75.91 -0.16
C SER A 248 18.38 -76.96 -1.26
N VAL A 249 18.52 -76.54 -2.52
CA VAL A 249 18.81 -77.42 -3.66
C VAL A 249 20.15 -78.13 -3.49
N GLU A 250 21.20 -77.42 -3.09
CA GLU A 250 22.52 -78.00 -2.83
C GLU A 250 22.48 -79.05 -1.70
N ARG A 251 21.74 -78.77 -0.61
CA ARG A 251 21.50 -79.73 0.47
C ARG A 251 20.72 -80.96 -0.02
N ALA A 252 19.70 -80.77 -0.84
CA ALA A 252 18.92 -81.87 -1.42
C ALA A 252 19.76 -82.73 -2.36
N GLN A 253 20.61 -82.13 -3.20
CA GLN A 253 21.56 -82.85 -4.06
C GLN A 253 22.58 -83.64 -3.24
N THR A 254 23.07 -83.05 -2.14
CA THR A 254 23.99 -83.73 -1.22
C THR A 254 23.31 -84.92 -0.55
N ALA A 255 22.08 -84.75 -0.06
CA ALA A 255 21.28 -85.84 0.50
C ALA A 255 21.00 -86.97 -0.52
N LEU A 256 20.73 -86.61 -1.78
CA LEU A 256 20.54 -87.59 -2.85
C LEU A 256 21.82 -88.40 -3.10
N ARG A 257 23.00 -87.75 -3.11
CA ARG A 257 24.30 -88.46 -3.24
C ARG A 257 24.54 -89.41 -2.08
N ILE A 258 24.20 -89.01 -0.86
CA ILE A 258 24.30 -89.88 0.33
C ILE A 258 23.37 -91.08 0.17
N ALA A 259 22.10 -90.87 -0.19
CA ALA A 259 21.14 -91.94 -0.39
C ALA A 259 21.54 -92.91 -1.53
N GLN A 260 22.13 -92.40 -2.61
CA GLN A 260 22.67 -93.22 -3.71
C GLN A 260 23.89 -94.03 -3.27
N ALA A 261 24.76 -93.47 -2.43
CA ALA A 261 25.88 -94.20 -1.84
C ALA A 261 25.40 -95.30 -0.88
N GLU A 262 24.35 -95.03 -0.09
CA GLU A 262 23.72 -96.02 0.79
C GLU A 262 23.03 -97.13 0.00
N SER A 263 22.32 -96.82 -1.08
CA SER A 263 21.71 -97.83 -1.94
C SER A 263 22.76 -98.70 -2.63
N ALA A 264 23.86 -98.11 -3.12
CA ALA A 264 24.98 -98.85 -3.69
C ALA A 264 25.69 -99.73 -2.65
N ALA A 265 25.80 -99.27 -1.39
CA ALA A 265 26.33 -100.08 -0.30
C ALA A 265 25.41 -101.28 0.02
N MET A 266 24.09 -101.05 0.08
CA MET A 266 23.09 -102.11 0.24
C MET A 266 23.14 -103.12 -0.90
N GLU A 267 23.25 -102.66 -2.15
CA GLU A 267 23.34 -103.52 -3.33
C GLU A 267 24.60 -104.42 -3.26
N ASN A 268 25.76 -103.85 -2.90
CA ASN A 268 26.98 -104.62 -2.66
C ASN A 268 26.84 -105.65 -1.52
N VAL A 269 26.10 -105.34 -0.45
CA VAL A 269 25.81 -106.30 0.64
C VAL A 269 24.90 -107.42 0.14
N THR A 270 23.86 -107.10 -0.64
CA THR A 270 22.96 -108.11 -1.23
C THR A 270 23.69 -109.01 -2.22
N ASP A 271 24.59 -108.45 -3.04
CA ASP A 271 25.39 -109.20 -4.01
C ASP A 271 26.35 -110.17 -3.30
N ARG A 272 26.95 -109.71 -2.19
CA ARG A 272 27.80 -110.56 -1.32
C ARG A 272 27.00 -111.67 -0.62
N ALA A 273 25.76 -111.40 -0.21
CA ALA A 273 24.87 -112.41 0.36
C ALA A 273 24.43 -113.44 -0.69
N LEU A 274 24.19 -113.03 -1.93
CA LEU A 274 23.81 -113.91 -3.03
C LEU A 274 24.96 -114.87 -3.41
N ARG A 275 26.19 -114.34 -3.53
CA ARG A 275 27.40 -115.17 -3.75
C ARG A 275 27.62 -116.17 -2.63
N SER A 276 27.35 -115.78 -1.39
CA SER A 276 27.45 -116.69 -0.24
C SER A 276 26.42 -117.83 -0.29
N ARG A 277 25.20 -117.56 -0.80
CA ARG A 277 24.17 -118.60 -1.00
C ARG A 277 24.49 -119.54 -2.15
N GLN A 278 25.05 -119.05 -3.25
CA GLN A 278 25.50 -119.89 -4.36
C GLN A 278 26.59 -120.87 -3.92
N MET A 279 27.59 -120.39 -3.18
CA MET A 279 28.66 -121.23 -2.62
C MET A 279 28.13 -122.27 -1.61
N ALA A 280 27.03 -121.97 -0.91
CA ALA A 280 26.37 -122.93 -0.02
C ALA A 280 25.60 -124.01 -0.79
N GLY A 281 24.93 -123.64 -1.89
CA GLY A 281 24.26 -124.58 -2.79
C GLY A 281 25.23 -125.56 -3.47
N GLU A 282 26.35 -125.07 -3.98
CA GLU A 282 27.39 -125.90 -4.61
C GLU A 282 28.01 -126.90 -3.62
N ARG A 283 28.17 -126.51 -2.34
CA ARG A 283 28.65 -127.41 -1.28
C ARG A 283 27.64 -128.52 -0.97
N GLU A 284 26.35 -128.23 -1.01
CA GLU A 284 25.29 -129.21 -0.72
C GLU A 284 25.15 -130.25 -1.85
N GLU A 285 25.39 -129.83 -3.09
CA GLU A 285 25.38 -130.70 -4.27
C GLU A 285 26.56 -131.68 -4.28
N LEU A 286 27.76 -131.20 -3.92
CA LEU A 286 28.97 -132.03 -3.71
C LEU A 286 28.80 -133.09 -2.59
N VAL A 287 27.99 -132.79 -1.57
CA VAL A 287 27.68 -133.75 -0.49
C VAL A 287 26.72 -134.84 -0.98
N LYS A 288 25.70 -134.48 -1.76
CA LYS A 288 24.75 -135.45 -2.35
C LYS A 288 25.40 -136.37 -3.39
N GLU A 289 26.41 -135.88 -4.11
CA GLU A 289 27.18 -136.69 -5.07
C GLU A 289 28.07 -137.73 -4.37
N ARG A 290 28.73 -137.35 -3.26
CA ARG A 290 29.51 -138.26 -2.41
C ARG A 290 28.68 -139.35 -1.72
N GLU A 291 27.40 -139.10 -1.42
CA GLU A 291 26.51 -140.13 -0.84
C GLU A 291 26.07 -141.18 -1.87
N ARG A 292 25.87 -140.77 -3.14
CA ARG A 292 25.56 -141.70 -4.25
C ARG A 292 26.74 -142.58 -4.65
N GLU A 293 27.97 -142.11 -4.45
CA GLU A 293 29.19 -142.92 -4.63
C GLU A 293 29.37 -143.97 -3.53
N LYS A 294 29.01 -143.65 -2.27
CA LYS A 294 29.15 -144.58 -1.14
C LYS A 294 28.20 -145.78 -1.19
N GLU A 295 27.04 -145.64 -1.84
CA GLU A 295 26.06 -146.72 -1.99
C GLU A 295 26.44 -147.75 -3.08
N LYS A 296 27.33 -147.38 -4.01
CA LYS A 296 27.84 -148.29 -5.07
C LYS A 296 29.01 -149.19 -4.65
N VAL A 297 29.71 -148.88 -3.56
CA VAL A 297 30.98 -149.54 -3.17
C VAL A 297 30.79 -150.62 -2.08
N ALA A 298 29.58 -150.83 -1.55
CA ALA A 298 29.31 -151.82 -0.49
C ALA A 298 29.04 -153.27 -0.98
N LYS A 299 29.09 -153.54 -2.29
CA LYS A 299 29.24 -154.89 -2.86
C LYS A 299 30.70 -155.05 -3.28
N GLU A 300 31.38 -156.09 -2.78
CA GLU A 300 32.76 -156.51 -3.12
C GLU A 300 33.86 -156.20 -2.05
N LYS A 301 33.73 -156.90 -0.92
CA LYS A 301 34.75 -157.72 -0.21
C LYS A 301 36.25 -157.29 -0.15
N VAL A 302 36.73 -157.31 1.11
CA VAL A 302 37.90 -158.09 1.63
C VAL A 302 39.25 -157.37 1.92
N THR A 303 39.45 -157.07 3.23
CA THR A 303 40.64 -157.34 4.10
C THR A 303 41.96 -156.51 3.92
N PRO A 304 43.01 -156.67 4.77
CA PRO A 304 43.39 -155.70 5.81
C PRO A 304 44.88 -155.23 5.74
N GLY A 305 45.30 -154.21 6.50
CA GLY A 305 46.73 -153.90 6.59
C GLY A 305 47.13 -152.67 7.42
N TYR A 306 47.79 -152.96 8.54
CA TYR A 306 48.81 -152.24 9.34
C TYR A 306 49.45 -150.93 8.85
N GLY A 307 49.79 -150.06 9.83
CA GLY A 307 50.93 -149.11 9.83
C GLY A 307 50.54 -147.69 10.29
N SER A 308 50.79 -147.27 11.55
CA SER A 308 51.98 -146.49 12.01
C SER A 308 52.19 -145.21 11.18
N ASP A 309 52.29 -143.98 11.68
CA ASP A 309 52.92 -143.49 12.91
C ASP A 309 52.80 -141.94 12.93
N ILE A 310 52.78 -141.33 14.13
CA ILE A 310 53.46 -140.06 14.55
C ILE A 310 53.20 -138.78 13.72
N GLY A 311 52.93 -137.56 14.21
CA GLY A 311 52.95 -136.89 15.53
C GLY A 311 52.64 -135.39 15.25
N TYR A 312 51.89 -134.72 16.12
CA TYR A 312 52.36 -133.73 17.11
C TYR A 312 52.34 -132.25 16.65
N THR A 313 51.52 -131.46 17.37
CA THR A 313 51.74 -130.05 17.85
C THR A 313 51.80 -128.90 16.82
N GLN A 314 51.48 -127.63 17.10
CA GLN A 314 51.10 -126.81 18.27
C GLN A 314 50.57 -125.48 17.65
N LEU A 315 49.40 -124.93 18.04
CA LEU A 315 49.18 -123.89 19.04
C LEU A 315 49.65 -122.44 18.70
N PHE A 316 48.82 -121.49 19.18
CA PHE A 316 49.08 -120.07 19.48
C PHE A 316 49.19 -119.13 18.26
N SER A 317 48.70 -117.89 18.25
CA SER A 317 48.15 -117.00 19.29
C SER A 317 47.40 -115.84 18.63
N GLN A 318 46.40 -115.28 19.32
CA GLN A 318 45.98 -113.86 19.20
C GLN A 318 47.15 -112.93 19.68
N PRO A 319 47.02 -111.59 19.90
CA PRO A 319 45.86 -110.68 19.79
C PRO A 319 46.19 -109.22 19.34
N LEU A 320 45.14 -108.34 19.37
CA LEU A 320 45.11 -106.93 19.87
C LEU A 320 46.10 -105.90 19.26
N SER A 321 45.85 -104.61 19.11
CA SER A 321 44.75 -103.69 19.46
C SER A 321 45.13 -102.29 18.93
N SER A 322 44.11 -101.52 18.53
CA SER A 322 43.88 -100.08 18.79
C SER A 322 44.95 -98.98 18.57
N PHE A 323 44.43 -97.82 18.17
CA PHE A 323 44.97 -96.44 18.16
C PHE A 323 45.85 -96.01 16.99
#